data_AF-A0A0Q4RN90-F1
#
_entry.id   AF-A0A0Q4RN90-F1
#
_cell.length_a   1.000
_cell.length_b   1.000
_cell.length_c   1.000
_cell.angle_alpha   90.00
_cell.angle_beta   90.00
_cell.angle_gamma   90.00
#
_symmetry.space_group_name_H-M   'P 1'
#
loop_
_entity.id
_entity.type
_entity.pdbx_description
1 polymer ?
#
loop_
_entity_poly.entity_id
_entity_poly.type
_entity_poly.pdbx_seq_one_letter_code
_entity_poly.pdbx_strand_id
1 'polypeptide(L)' 'MATTPIIPTLRAGGALKCSPRTNRFFIVQNSRDISIDQAEARKLASTGALRPNGIDSHGNYVFALSAEPKR' A
#
# COMPACT_ATOMS: atom_id res chain seq x y z
N MET A 1 -0.37 -1.17 20.29
CA MET A 1 -0.61 -0.05 19.34
C MET A 1 -1.49 -0.58 18.23
N ALA A 2 -2.62 0.05 17.94
CA ALA A 2 -3.50 -0.39 16.85
C ALA A 2 -2.85 -0.03 15.52
N THR A 3 -2.60 -1.02 14.66
CA THR A 3 -2.13 -0.82 13.29
C THR A 3 -3.31 -0.42 12.40
N THR A 4 -3.11 0.61 11.56
CA THR A 4 -4.15 1.06 10.63
C THR A 4 -4.45 -0.05 9.62
N PRO A 5 -5.72 -0.45 9.43
CA PRO A 5 -6.08 -1.51 8.50
C PRO A 5 -5.82 -1.06 7.05
N ILE A 6 -5.05 -1.84 6.28
CA ILE A 6 -4.53 -1.41 4.97
C ILE A 6 -5.67 -1.24 3.95
N ILE A 7 -6.47 -2.29 3.73
CA ILE A 7 -7.48 -2.31 2.66
C ILE A 7 -8.55 -1.21 2.81
N PRO A 8 -9.16 -0.98 3.99
CA PRO A 8 -10.12 0.11 4.18
C PRO A 8 -9.51 1.49 3.89
N THR A 9 -8.26 1.74 4.31
CA THR A 9 -7.58 3.01 4.05
C THR A 9 -7.33 3.23 2.56
N LEU A 10 -6.97 2.18 1.81
CA LEU A 10 -6.83 2.27 0.36
C LEU A 10 -8.18 2.55 -0.33
N ARG A 11 -9.26 1.91 0.11
CA ARG A 11 -10.62 2.20 -0.41
C ARG A 11 -11.07 3.63 -0.11
N ALA A 12 -10.60 4.22 0.98
CA ALA A 12 -10.85 5.62 1.35
C ALA A 12 -9.92 6.62 0.63
N GLY A 13 -9.24 6.21 -0.45
CA GLY A 13 -8.38 7.08 -1.25
C GLY A 13 -6.92 7.14 -0.80
N GLY A 14 -6.50 6.26 0.10
CA GLY A 14 -5.08 6.08 0.42
C GLY A 14 -4.30 5.43 -0.73
N ALA A 15 -3.03 5.80 -0.88
CA ALA A 15 -2.10 5.15 -1.81
C ALA A 15 -1.05 4.36 -1.04
N LEU A 16 -0.97 3.04 -1.27
CA LEU A 16 0.09 2.23 -0.68
C LEU A 16 1.38 2.43 -1.46
N LYS A 17 2.47 2.67 -0.73
CA LYS A 17 3.80 2.85 -1.28
C LYS A 17 4.80 1.93 -0.60
N CYS A 18 5.82 1.50 -1.33
CA CYS A 18 7.00 0.86 -0.78
C CYS A 18 8.24 1.67 -1.16
N SER A 19 8.99 2.09 -0.14
CA SER A 19 10.27 2.77 -0.35
C SER A 19 11.37 1.74 -0.61
N PRO A 20 12.06 1.76 -1.77
CA PRO A 20 13.19 0.87 -2.03
C PRO A 20 14.38 1.15 -1.12
N ARG A 21 14.51 2.39 -0.61
CA ARG A 21 15.62 2.80 0.26
C ARG A 21 15.54 2.15 1.64
N THR A 22 14.32 2.03 2.17
CA THR A 22 14.08 1.50 3.53
C THR A 22 13.41 0.13 3.52
N ASN A 23 13.01 -0.38 2.35
CA ASN A 23 12.23 -1.60 2.18
C ASN A 23 10.98 -1.67 3.09
N ARG A 24 10.29 -0.52 3.20
CA ARG A 24 9.13 -0.33 4.09
C ARG A 24 7.92 0.13 3.32
N PHE A 25 6.78 -0.43 3.73
CA PHE A 25 5.46 -0.07 3.24
C PHE A 25 4.84 1.03 4.10
N PHE A 26 4.16 1.97 3.47
CA PHE A 26 3.43 3.05 4.12
C PHE A 26 2.26 3.47 3.25
N ILE A 27 1.22 4.05 3.85
CA ILE A 27 0.11 4.62 3.09
C ILE A 27 0.26 6.14 3.10
N VAL A 28 0.09 6.76 1.93
CA VAL A 28 -0.10 8.20 1.83
C VAL A 28 -1.58 8.49 1.69
N GLN A 29 -2.15 9.26 2.61
CA GLN A 29 -3.54 9.72 2.54
C GLN A 29 -3.60 11.18 3.01
N ASN A 30 -4.30 12.05 2.28
CA ASN A 30 -4.41 13.48 2.61
C ASN A 30 -3.05 14.15 2.86
N SER A 31 -2.06 13.84 2.02
CA SER A 31 -0.67 14.32 2.11
C SER A 31 0.06 13.96 3.42
N ARG A 32 -0.37 12.89 4.10
CA ARG A 32 0.27 12.38 5.31
C ARG A 32 0.69 10.92 5.14
N ASP A 33 1.84 10.58 5.71
CA ASP A 33 2.33 9.22 5.80
C ASP A 33 1.70 8.52 7.00
N ILE A 34 1.10 7.36 6.75
CA ILE A 34 0.44 6.51 7.73
C ILE A 34 1.27 5.23 7.86
N SER A 35 1.70 4.97 9.09
CA SER A 35 2.36 3.71 9.44
C SER A 35 1.36 2.56 9.46
N ILE A 36 1.78 1.43 8.90
CA ILE A 36 0.98 0.21 8.75
C ILE A 36 1.79 -1.02 9.14
N ASP A 37 1.10 -2.13 9.33
CA ASP A 37 1.73 -3.42 9.57
C ASP A 37 2.52 -3.87 8.31
N GLN A 38 3.82 -4.08 8.50
CA GLN A 38 4.72 -4.46 7.42
C GLN A 38 4.52 -5.90 6.95
N ALA A 39 4.17 -6.81 7.86
CA ALA A 39 3.91 -8.20 7.52
C ALA A 39 2.61 -8.34 6.73
N GLU A 40 1.57 -7.60 7.14
CA GLU A 40 0.31 -7.54 6.40
C GLU A 40 0.51 -6.97 4.99
N ALA A 41 1.22 -5.84 4.86
CA ALA A 41 1.49 -5.22 3.56
C ALA A 41 2.23 -6.16 2.61
N ARG A 42 3.24 -6.88 3.12
CA ARG A 42 3.98 -7.89 2.34
C ARG A 42 3.08 -9.05 1.90
N LYS A 43 2.22 -9.53 2.79
CA LYS A 43 1.25 -10.59 2.47
C LYS A 43 0.26 -10.13 1.40
N LEU A 44 -0.25 -8.91 1.49
CA LEU A 44 -1.17 -8.36 0.48
C LEU A 44 -0.48 -8.16 -0.88
N ALA A 45 0.79 -7.77 -0.88
CA ALA A 45 1.58 -7.62 -2.10
C ALA A 45 1.89 -8.98 -2.75
N SER A 46 2.11 -10.05 -1.98
CA SER A 46 2.41 -11.39 -2.51
C SER A 46 1.16 -12.18 -2.93
N THR A 47 0.01 -11.93 -2.32
CA THR A 47 -1.25 -12.66 -2.58
C THR A 47 -2.00 -12.16 -3.81
N GLY A 48 -1.52 -11.10 -4.47
CA GLY A 48 -2.18 -10.51 -5.65
C GLY A 48 -3.37 -9.61 -5.32
N ALA A 49 -3.64 -9.35 -4.03
CA ALA A 49 -4.64 -8.37 -3.59
C ALA A 49 -4.24 -6.93 -3.98
N LEU A 50 -2.94 -6.70 -4.16
CA LEU A 50 -2.36 -5.45 -4.62
C LEU A 50 -1.64 -5.67 -5.94
N ARG A 51 -1.76 -4.71 -6.86
CA ARG A 51 -1.02 -4.69 -8.12
C ARG A 51 -0.05 -3.51 -8.17
N PRO A 52 1.14 -3.66 -8.76
CA PRO A 52 2.01 -2.53 -9.06
C PRO A 52 1.26 -1.52 -9.95
N ASN A 53 1.29 -0.24 -9.57
CA ASN A 53 0.64 0.84 -10.31
C ASN A 53 1.66 1.80 -10.94
N GLY A 54 2.91 1.80 -10.47
CA GLY A 54 3.98 2.62 -11.03
C GLY A 54 5.02 3.00 -9.98
N ILE A 55 5.84 3.99 -10.31
CA ILE A 55 6.85 4.57 -9.43
C ILE A 55 6.55 6.07 -9.33
N ASP A 56 6.57 6.63 -8.12
CA ASP A 56 6.38 8.07 -7.94
C ASP A 56 7.68 8.87 -8.19
N SER A 57 7.59 10.21 -8.16
CA SER A 57 8.74 11.12 -8.36
C SER A 57 9.84 10.96 -7.32
N HIS A 58 9.56 10.30 -6.19
CA HIS A 58 10.54 10.03 -5.14
C HIS A 58 11.18 8.64 -5.27
N GLY A 59 10.81 7.87 -6.31
CA GLY A 59 11.29 6.51 -6.54
C GLY A 59 10.58 5.45 -5.70
N ASN A 60 9.43 5.76 -5.08
CA ASN A 60 8.67 4.76 -4.33
C ASN A 60 7.79 3.95 -5.28
N TYR A 61 7.72 2.64 -5.05
CA TYR A 61 6.78 1.78 -5.75
C TYR A 61 5.38 2.03 -5.23
N VAL A 62 4.45 2.35 -6.13
CA VAL A 62 3.04 2.60 -5.81
C VAL A 62 2.25 1.34 -6.12
N PHE A 63 1.41 0.93 -5.18
CA PHE A 63 0.51 -0.21 -5.33
C PHE A 63 -0.94 0.27 -5.33
N ALA A 64 -1.74 -0.30 -6.22
CA ALA A 64 -3.19 -0.12 -6.23
C ALA A 64 -3.86 -1.41 -5.75
N LEU A 65 -5.10 -1.29 -5.25
CA LEU A 65 -5.95 -2.47 -5.08
C LEU A 65 -6.08 -3.18 -6.43
N SER A 66 -5.86 -4.48 -6.43
CA SER A 66 -6.21 -5.30 -7.59
C SER A 66 -7.72 -5.21 -7.75
N ALA A 67 -8.19 -5.05 -8.99
CA ALA A 67 -9.61 -5.23 -9.24
C ALA A 67 -9.92 -6.68 -8.84
N GLU A 68 -10.79 -6.87 -7.85
CA GLU A 68 -11.31 -8.21 -7.55
C GLU A 68 -11.68 -8.86 -8.90
N PRO A 69 -11.27 -10.12 -9.15
CA PRO A 69 -11.96 -10.86 -10.17
C PRO A 69 -13.43 -10.89 -9.72
N LYS A 70 -14.30 -10.26 -10.50
CA LYS A 70 -15.71 -10.63 -10.49
C LYS A 70 -15.72 -12.11 -10.88
N ARG A 71 -15.83 -12.99 -9.88
CA ARG A 71 -16.33 -14.38 -9.87
C ARG A 71 -15.42 -15.34 -9.13
#